data_AF-A0A8X6SSJ9-F1
#
_entry.id   AF-A0A8X6SSJ9-F1
#
_cell.length_a   1.000
_cell.length_b   1.000
_cell.length_c   1.000
_cell.angle_alpha   90.00
_cell.angle_beta   90.00
_cell.angle_gamma   90.00
#
_symmetry.space_group_name_H-M   'P 1'
#
loop_
_entity.id
_entity.type
_entity.pdbx_description
1 polymer ?
#
loop_
_entity_poly.entity_id
_entity_poly.type
_entity_poly.pdbx_seq_one_letter_code
_entity_poly.pdbx_strand_id
1 'polypeptide(L)'
;MHRHTGLVPGIMVWGGIAYHFCTPLVCIAGTFNSQRCISEVLEPVVLPYLQGLAAAIFQQDNAQPHVALIFRRFFVNHQIELLAWLDRSSDLSPIENMWSMVAQRLTQITPPATTPDHLWQRVEAAWSAVPQ
;
A
#
# COMPACT_ATOMS: atom_id res chain seq x y z
N MET A 1 -18.35 -1.20 22.64
CA MET A 1 -17.47 -2.09 21.85
C MET A 1 -18.29 -3.30 21.45
N HIS A 2 -18.91 -3.29 20.28
CA HIS A 2 -19.73 -4.40 19.78
C HIS A 2 -18.97 -5.08 18.65
N ARG A 3 -18.59 -6.35 18.87
CA ARG A 3 -17.98 -7.21 17.86
C ARG A 3 -19.13 -7.82 17.05
N HIS A 4 -19.22 -7.48 15.77
CA HIS A 4 -19.97 -8.28 14.81
C HIS A 4 -19.08 -9.43 14.34
N THR A 5 -19.40 -10.63 14.80
CA THR A 5 -18.83 -11.91 14.34
C THR A 5 -19.54 -12.35 13.06
N GLY A 6 -19.05 -11.86 11.93
CA GLY A 6 -19.03 -12.58 10.66
C GLY A 6 -17.61 -12.43 10.13
N LEU A 7 -16.86 -13.53 9.99
CA LEU A 7 -15.49 -13.51 9.47
C LEU A 7 -15.53 -13.13 7.99
N VAL A 8 -15.62 -11.83 7.70
CA VAL A 8 -15.23 -11.32 6.39
C VAL A 8 -13.72 -11.55 6.31
N PRO A 9 -13.21 -12.29 5.31
CA PRO A 9 -11.78 -12.46 5.15
C PRO A 9 -11.13 -11.07 4.99
N GLY A 10 -10.13 -10.79 5.81
CA GLY A 10 -9.31 -9.57 5.70
C GLY A 10 -7.94 -9.93 5.15
N ILE A 11 -7.43 -9.11 4.24
CA ILE A 11 -6.04 -9.17 3.75
C ILE A 11 -5.36 -7.84 4.04
N MET A 12 -4.05 -7.88 4.27
CA MET A 12 -3.22 -6.68 4.34
C MET A 12 -2.48 -6.54 3.03
N VAL A 13 -2.51 -5.35 2.43
CA VAL A 13 -1.96 -5.11 1.10
C VAL A 13 -1.11 -3.85 1.14
N TRP A 14 0.03 -3.89 0.47
CA TRP A 14 0.85 -2.71 0.20
C TRP A 14 0.85 -2.41 -1.30
N GLY A 15 0.83 -1.12 -1.64
CA GLY A 15 0.97 -0.63 -3.00
C GLY A 15 1.57 0.76 -2.98
N GLY A 16 2.19 1.16 -4.09
CA GLY A 16 2.71 2.50 -4.32
C GLY A 16 2.18 3.06 -5.64
N ILE A 17 2.11 4.38 -5.72
CA ILE A 17 1.66 5.08 -6.93
C ILE A 17 2.61 6.22 -7.26
N ALA A 18 2.67 6.55 -8.54
CA ALA A 18 3.34 7.71 -9.10
C ALA A 18 2.49 8.25 -10.25
N TYR A 19 2.86 9.40 -10.79
CA TYR A 19 2.04 10.12 -11.78
C TYR A 19 1.64 9.32 -13.03
N HIS A 20 2.42 8.31 -13.42
CA HIS A 20 2.16 7.48 -14.60
C HIS A 20 2.15 5.97 -14.35
N PHE A 21 2.26 5.54 -13.09
CA PHE A 21 2.28 4.11 -12.79
C PHE A 21 1.84 3.80 -11.37
N CYS A 22 1.38 2.57 -11.21
CA CYS A 22 1.23 1.92 -9.92
C CYS A 22 2.26 0.80 -9.80
N THR A 23 2.78 0.58 -8.60
CA THR A 23 3.57 -0.63 -8.34
C THR A 23 2.66 -1.86 -8.39
N PRO A 24 3.23 -3.06 -8.60
CA PRO A 24 2.60 -4.30 -8.19
C PRO A 24 2.17 -4.20 -6.73
N LEU A 25 1.03 -4.82 -6.44
CA LEU A 25 0.59 -4.98 -5.06
C LEU A 25 1.39 -6.07 -4.37
N VAL A 26 1.59 -5.92 -3.07
CA VAL A 26 2.19 -6.94 -2.21
C VAL A 26 1.15 -7.38 -1.19
N CYS A 27 0.78 -8.66 -1.22
CA CYS A 27 -0.07 -9.26 -0.19
C CYS A 27 0.79 -9.59 1.03
N ILE A 28 0.48 -8.99 2.16
CA ILE A 28 1.20 -9.20 3.42
C ILE A 28 0.45 -10.25 4.23
N ALA A 29 0.95 -11.48 4.21
CA ALA A 29 0.38 -12.57 4.99
C ALA A 29 0.82 -12.47 6.46
N GLY A 30 -0.12 -12.46 7.43
CA GLY A 30 0.21 -12.47 8.86
C GLY A 30 0.75 -11.13 9.38
N THR A 31 1.57 -11.16 10.44
CA THR A 31 2.05 -9.93 11.09
C THR A 31 3.05 -9.17 10.21
N PHE A 32 2.73 -7.92 9.89
CA PHE A 32 3.65 -6.99 9.24
C PHE A 32 4.60 -6.40 10.27
N ASN A 33 5.90 -6.62 10.09
CA ASN A 33 6.93 -6.11 10.96
C ASN A 33 8.04 -5.45 10.14
N SER A 34 9.04 -4.93 10.85
CA SER A 34 10.12 -4.17 10.24
C SER A 34 10.95 -4.92 9.21
N GLN A 35 11.30 -6.16 9.51
CA GLN A 35 12.14 -6.97 8.63
C GLN A 35 11.38 -7.29 7.34
N ARG A 36 10.11 -7.66 7.48
CA ARG A 36 9.24 -8.00 6.34
C ARG A 36 8.91 -6.79 5.49
N CYS A 37 8.74 -5.63 6.10
CA CYS A 37 8.62 -4.37 5.37
C CYS A 37 9.84 -4.12 4.47
N ILE A 38 11.06 -4.39 4.96
CA ILE A 38 12.26 -4.26 4.13
C ILE A 38 12.28 -5.32 3.02
N SER A 39 12.17 -6.60 3.38
CA SER A 39 12.40 -7.71 2.45
C SER A 39 11.25 -7.99 1.48
N GLU A 40 10.01 -7.61 1.81
CA GLU A 40 8.83 -7.88 0.97
C GLU A 40 8.34 -6.63 0.23
N VAL A 41 8.70 -5.42 0.68
CA VAL A 41 8.19 -4.17 0.11
C VAL A 41 9.33 -3.23 -0.33
N LEU A 42 10.21 -2.83 0.58
CA LEU A 42 11.16 -1.76 0.29
C LEU A 42 12.23 -2.17 -0.73
N GLU A 43 12.89 -3.30 -0.53
CA GLU A 43 13.93 -3.79 -1.43
C GLU A 43 13.40 -4.29 -2.77
N PRO A 44 12.38 -5.17 -2.83
CA PRO A 44 11.96 -5.77 -4.10
C PRO A 44 11.04 -4.87 -4.92
N VAL A 45 10.30 -3.95 -4.30
CA VAL A 45 9.33 -3.10 -4.99
C VAL A 45 9.80 -1.66 -4.97
N VAL A 46 9.82 -1.00 -3.82
CA VAL A 46 10.02 0.47 -3.74
C VAL A 46 11.35 0.92 -4.35
N LEU A 47 12.46 0.27 -4.00
CA LEU A 47 13.79 0.69 -4.40
C LEU A 47 14.00 0.66 -5.93
N PRO A 48 13.69 -0.44 -6.66
CA PRO A 48 13.75 -0.45 -8.12
C PRO A 48 12.92 0.65 -8.79
N TYR A 49 11.71 0.90 -8.29
CA TYR A 49 10.84 1.94 -8.85
C TYR A 49 11.41 3.35 -8.66
N LEU A 50 11.97 3.65 -7.48
CA LEU A 50 12.54 4.96 -7.21
C LEU A 50 13.86 5.18 -7.94
N GLN A 51 14.70 4.14 -8.08
CA GLN A 51 15.93 4.21 -8.88
C GLN A 51 15.67 4.45 -10.37
N GLY A 52 14.52 4.02 -10.88
CA GLY A 52 14.08 4.30 -12.25
C GLY A 52 13.57 5.72 -12.49
N LEU A 53 13.39 6.53 -11.43
CA LEU A 53 12.84 7.88 -11.51
C LEU A 53 13.91 8.93 -11.20
N ALA A 54 14.06 9.91 -12.10
CA ALA A 54 14.93 11.05 -11.85
C ALA A 54 14.31 11.95 -10.76
N ALA A 55 15.07 12.21 -9.68
CA ALA A 55 14.68 13.09 -8.57
C ALA A 55 13.32 12.74 -7.91
N ALA A 56 13.05 11.44 -7.72
CA ALA A 56 11.85 11.01 -7.01
C ALA A 56 11.89 11.40 -5.53
N ILE A 57 10.76 11.92 -5.06
CA ILE A 57 10.49 12.16 -3.63
C ILE A 57 9.46 11.12 -3.19
N PHE A 58 9.78 10.33 -2.17
CA PHE A 58 8.88 9.33 -1.65
C PHE A 58 7.97 9.92 -0.57
N GLN A 59 6.66 9.87 -0.81
CA GLN A 59 5.64 10.18 0.20
C GLN A 59 5.22 8.88 0.90
N GLN A 60 5.24 8.90 2.23
CA GLN A 60 4.63 7.84 3.04
C GLN A 60 3.20 8.22 3.37
N ASP A 61 2.30 7.22 3.40
CA ASP A 61 1.02 7.38 4.09
C ASP A 61 1.24 7.39 5.62
N ASN A 62 0.17 7.59 6.40
CA ASN A 62 0.23 7.66 7.87
C ASN A 62 0.46 6.27 8.49
N ALA A 63 1.52 5.59 8.06
CA ALA A 63 1.95 4.31 8.58
C ALA A 63 2.33 4.46 10.06
N GLN A 64 2.12 3.38 10.83
CA GLN A 64 2.40 3.38 12.26
C GLN A 64 3.84 3.89 12.55
N PRO A 65 4.10 4.65 13.63
CA PRO A 65 5.38 5.35 13.83
C PRO A 65 6.62 4.46 13.73
N HIS A 66 6.50 3.19 14.10
CA HIS A 66 7.60 2.23 13.97
C HIS A 66 7.92 1.92 12.50
N VAL A 67 6.89 1.79 11.64
CA VAL A 67 7.01 1.63 10.18
C VAL A 67 7.66 2.87 9.57
N ALA A 68 7.21 4.06 9.93
CA ALA A 68 7.80 5.32 9.46
C ALA A 68 9.31 5.42 9.79
N LEU A 69 9.74 4.95 10.96
CA LEU A 69 11.17 4.93 11.34
C LEU A 69 12.00 4.03 10.42
N ILE A 70 11.47 2.86 10.04
CA ILE A 70 12.17 1.89 9.19
C ILE A 70 12.34 2.43 7.78
N PHE A 71 11.26 2.96 7.20
CA PHE A 71 11.32 3.61 5.90
C PHE A 71 12.32 4.78 5.90
N ARG A 72 12.30 5.64 6.94
CA ARG A 72 13.31 6.71 7.09
C ARG A 72 14.74 6.19 7.05
N ARG A 73 15.06 5.16 7.83
CA ARG A 73 16.41 4.57 7.85
C ARG A 73 16.79 3.97 6.49
N PHE A 74 15.87 3.26 5.87
CA PHE A 74 16.07 2.65 4.56
C PHE A 74 16.39 3.72 3.51
N PHE A 75 15.58 4.77 3.40
CA PHE A 75 15.78 5.81 2.39
C PHE A 75 17.03 6.65 2.60
N VAL A 76 17.40 6.95 3.85
CA VAL A 76 18.69 7.60 4.14
C VAL A 76 19.86 6.76 3.61
N ASN A 77 19.83 5.44 3.81
CA ASN A 77 20.88 4.55 3.34
C ASN A 77 20.94 4.45 1.80
N HIS A 78 19.81 4.62 1.11
CA HIS A 78 19.71 4.57 -0.34
C HIS A 78 19.74 5.95 -1.02
N GLN A 79 19.99 7.03 -0.26
CA GLN A 79 20.04 8.41 -0.75
C GLN A 79 18.75 8.85 -1.45
N ILE A 80 17.61 8.36 -0.96
CA ILE A 80 16.28 8.68 -1.47
C ILE A 80 15.68 9.80 -0.62
N GLU A 81 15.12 10.81 -1.28
CA GLU A 81 14.46 11.92 -0.59
C GLU A 81 13.06 11.50 -0.11
N LEU A 82 12.77 11.84 1.14
CA LEU A 82 11.44 11.65 1.75
C LEU A 82 10.68 12.97 1.75
N LEU A 83 9.42 12.93 1.35
CA LEU A 83 8.54 14.09 1.45
C LEU A 83 8.34 14.42 2.93
N ALA A 84 8.67 15.66 3.32
CA ALA A 84 8.36 16.20 4.64
C ALA A 84 6.85 16.46 4.76
N TRP A 85 6.07 15.38 4.89
CA TRP A 85 4.63 15.42 5.00
C TRP A 85 4.19 15.61 6.45
N LEU A 86 3.18 16.45 6.68
CA LEU A 86 2.62 16.66 8.02
C LEU A 86 1.75 15.45 8.42
N ASP A 87 2.05 14.89 9.58
CA ASP A 87 1.59 13.61 10.15
C ASP A 87 0.05 13.41 10.29
N ARG A 88 -0.80 14.29 9.75
CA ARG A 88 -2.25 14.31 10.01
C ARG A 88 -3.19 14.61 8.84
N SER A 89 -2.71 14.68 7.60
CA SER A 89 -3.58 14.86 6.43
C SER A 89 -3.68 13.59 5.58
N SER A 90 -4.31 12.54 6.13
CA SER A 90 -4.63 11.32 5.35
C SER A 90 -5.46 11.67 4.11
N ASP A 91 -6.37 12.62 4.26
CA ASP A 91 -7.30 13.07 3.20
C ASP A 91 -6.58 13.70 1.99
N LEU A 92 -5.29 14.03 2.14
CA LEU A 92 -4.48 14.62 1.09
C LEU A 92 -3.51 13.62 0.43
N SER A 93 -3.51 12.36 0.84
CA SER A 93 -2.67 11.33 0.21
C SER A 93 -3.34 10.82 -1.08
N PRO A 94 -2.72 10.99 -2.27
CA PRO A 94 -3.32 10.54 -3.53
C PRO A 94 -3.62 9.02 -3.55
N ILE A 95 -2.91 8.23 -2.75
CA ILE A 95 -3.11 6.78 -2.68
C ILE A 95 -4.43 6.41 -1.97
N GLU A 96 -4.95 7.24 -1.07
CA GLU A 96 -6.24 7.00 -0.42
C GLU A 96 -7.39 7.10 -1.42
N ASN A 97 -7.28 7.97 -2.43
CA ASN A 97 -8.24 8.02 -3.53
C ASN A 97 -8.19 6.74 -4.38
N MET A 98 -7.00 6.19 -4.60
CA MET A 98 -6.83 4.90 -5.28
C MET A 98 -7.44 3.75 -4.49
N TRP A 99 -7.19 3.68 -3.18
CA TRP A 99 -7.83 2.69 -2.31
C TRP A 99 -9.35 2.83 -2.28
N SER A 100 -9.87 4.06 -2.29
CA SER A 100 -11.32 4.32 -2.37
C SER A 100 -11.92 3.79 -3.66
N MET A 101 -11.27 3.99 -4.81
CA MET A 101 -11.71 3.46 -6.10
C MET A 101 -11.67 1.93 -6.14
N VAL A 102 -10.66 1.31 -5.55
CA VAL A 102 -10.59 -0.15 -5.40
C VAL A 102 -11.73 -0.65 -4.53
N ALA A 103 -11.95 -0.06 -3.36
CA ALA A 103 -13.04 -0.42 -2.45
C ALA A 103 -14.42 -0.30 -3.13
N GLN A 104 -14.65 0.79 -3.87
CA GLN A 104 -15.90 0.99 -4.62
C GLN A 104 -16.13 -0.10 -5.69
N ARG A 105 -15.08 -0.56 -6.39
CA ARG A 105 -15.21 -1.68 -7.34
C ARG A 105 -15.53 -2.98 -6.61
N LEU A 106 -14.89 -3.24 -5.47
CA LEU A 106 -15.13 -4.46 -4.69
C LEU A 106 -16.57 -4.55 -4.17
N THR A 107 -17.18 -3.43 -3.76
CA THR A 107 -18.57 -3.41 -3.28
C THR A 107 -19.59 -3.68 -4.38
N GLN A 108 -19.23 -3.50 -5.65
CA GLN A 108 -20.08 -3.81 -6.80
C GLN A 108 -20.07 -5.30 -7.18
N ILE A 109 -19.09 -6.09 -6.73
CA ILE A 109 -18.95 -7.49 -7.11
C ILE A 109 -19.80 -8.39 -6.19
N THR A 110 -20.79 -9.05 -6.76
CA THR A 110 -21.67 -10.00 -6.06
C THR A 110 -21.49 -11.42 -6.63
N PRO A 111 -21.36 -12.47 -5.78
CA PRO A 111 -21.32 -12.44 -4.31
C PRO A 111 -19.97 -11.91 -3.76
N PRO A 112 -19.91 -11.47 -2.49
CA PRO A 112 -18.65 -11.03 -1.86
C PRO A 112 -17.61 -12.16 -1.82
N ALA A 113 -16.33 -11.80 -1.71
CA ALA A 113 -15.26 -12.77 -1.57
C ALA A 113 -15.38 -13.52 -0.24
N THR A 114 -15.31 -14.85 -0.30
CA THR A 114 -15.45 -15.73 0.87
C THR A 114 -14.11 -16.27 1.37
N THR A 115 -13.02 -16.08 0.61
CA THR A 115 -11.66 -16.49 0.99
C THR A 115 -10.67 -15.34 0.82
N PRO A 116 -9.55 -15.32 1.57
CA PRO A 116 -8.47 -14.35 1.39
C PRO A 116 -7.91 -14.33 -0.04
N ASP A 117 -7.76 -15.51 -0.66
CA ASP A 117 -7.23 -15.61 -2.02
C ASP A 117 -8.18 -15.01 -3.07
N HIS A 118 -9.48 -15.25 -2.95
CA HIS A 118 -10.47 -14.61 -3.81
C HIS A 118 -10.52 -13.10 -3.59
N LEU A 119 -10.34 -12.65 -2.34
CA LEU A 119 -10.29 -11.22 -2.05
C LEU A 119 -9.04 -10.58 -2.66
N TRP A 120 -7.88 -11.24 -2.56
CA TRP A 120 -6.62 -10.81 -3.17
C TRP A 120 -6.76 -10.65 -4.68
N GLN A 121 -7.27 -11.67 -5.39
CA GLN A 121 -7.47 -11.61 -6.84
C GLN A 121 -8.37 -10.45 -7.26
N ARG A 122 -9.44 -10.18 -6.50
CA ARG A 122 -10.34 -9.05 -6.79
C ARG A 122 -9.68 -7.70 -6.52
N VAL A 123 -8.88 -7.59 -5.46
CA VAL A 123 -8.11 -6.37 -5.15
C VAL A 123 -7.08 -6.10 -6.24
N GLU A 124 -6.33 -7.11 -6.67
CA GLU A 124 -5.33 -7.00 -7.73
C GLU A 124 -5.95 -6.60 -9.08
N ALA A 125 -7.08 -7.21 -9.44
CA ALA A 125 -7.83 -6.85 -10.64
C ALA A 125 -8.39 -5.42 -10.56
N ALA A 126 -8.95 -5.02 -9.42
CA ALA A 126 -9.49 -3.69 -9.21
C ALA A 126 -8.41 -2.60 -9.26
N TRP A 127 -7.24 -2.86 -8.66
CA TRP A 127 -6.08 -1.96 -8.66
C TRP A 127 -5.56 -1.73 -10.08
N SER A 128 -5.39 -2.80 -10.85
CA SER A 128 -4.92 -2.74 -12.24
C SER A 128 -5.90 -2.03 -13.18
N ALA A 129 -7.18 -1.93 -12.79
CA ALA A 129 -8.23 -1.26 -13.54
C ALA A 129 -8.45 0.21 -13.15
N VAL A 130 -7.71 0.74 -12.16
CA VAL A 130 -7.74 2.17 -11.81
C VAL A 130 -7.06 2.97 -12.94
N PRO A 131 -7.76 3.95 -13.56
CA PRO A 131 -7.16 4.81 -14.57
C PRO A 131 -5.91 5.52 -14.02
N GLN A 132 -4.86 5.59 -14.84
CA GLN A 132 -3.65 6.37 -14.58
C GLN A 132 -3.73 7.75 -15.23
#